data_AF-A0A963IJ76-F1
#
_entry.id   AF-A0A963IJ76-F1
#
_cell.length_a   1.000
_cell.length_b   1.000
_cell.length_c   1.000
_cell.angle_alpha   90.00
_cell.angle_beta   90.00
_cell.angle_gamma   90.00
#
_symmetry.space_group_name_H-M   'P 1'
#
loop_
_entity.id
_entity.type
_entity.pdbx_description
1 polymer ?
#
loop_
_entity_poly.entity_id
_entity_poly.type
_entity_poly.pdbx_seq_one_letter_code
_entity_poly.pdbx_strand_id
1 'polypeptide(L)'
;MDLLAVARATAGSLVGDNASFRGVSTDSRTIAAGELFIALRGENFDGHDYVAAAQARGAVGAVVAADAADVLQPLGLPLVLVAETRLSLGALAADWRGRFQLPLIAVTG
;
A
#
# COMPACT_ATOMS: atom_id res chain seq x y z
N MET A 1 10.55 -5.85 3.22
CA MET A 1 10.45 -5.17 1.90
C MET A 1 10.42 -3.68 2.19
N ASP A 2 10.78 -2.83 1.23
CA ASP A 2 10.79 -1.38 1.40
C ASP A 2 9.85 -0.68 0.41
N LEU A 3 9.58 0.60 0.64
CA LEU A 3 8.64 1.38 -0.18
C LEU A 3 9.12 1.52 -1.64
N LEU A 4 10.43 1.61 -1.86
CA LEU A 4 10.99 1.64 -3.22
C LEU A 4 10.72 0.34 -3.98
N ALA A 5 10.83 -0.82 -3.33
CA ALA A 5 10.45 -2.09 -3.95
C ALA A 5 8.95 -2.17 -4.26
N VAL A 6 8.10 -1.59 -3.40
CA VAL A 6 6.65 -1.49 -3.67
C VAL A 6 6.37 -0.62 -4.88
N ALA A 7 7.01 0.55 -4.99
CA ALA A 7 6.88 1.42 -6.15
C ALA A 7 7.24 0.67 -7.45
N ARG A 8 8.34 -0.09 -7.45
CA ARG A 8 8.73 -0.91 -8.61
C ARG A 8 7.70 -2.01 -8.92
N ALA A 9 7.28 -2.77 -7.91
CA ALA A 9 6.32 -3.87 -8.09
C ALA A 9 4.96 -3.39 -8.61
N THR A 10 4.58 -2.15 -8.30
CA THR A 10 3.27 -1.57 -8.64
C THR A 10 3.31 -0.62 -9.84
N ALA A 11 4.48 -0.46 -10.48
CA ALA A 11 4.73 0.58 -11.48
C ALA A 11 4.35 2.00 -10.99
N GLY A 12 4.48 2.23 -9.68
CA GLY A 12 4.21 3.49 -9.01
C GLY A 12 5.47 4.34 -8.81
N SER A 13 5.29 5.48 -8.16
CA SER A 13 6.36 6.42 -7.80
C SER A 13 6.37 6.68 -6.29
N LEU A 14 7.55 6.61 -5.68
CA LEU A 14 7.74 6.94 -4.26
C LEU A 14 7.89 8.45 -4.09
N VAL A 15 7.13 9.02 -3.15
CA VAL A 15 7.25 10.40 -2.67
C VAL A 15 7.55 10.36 -1.18
N GLY A 16 8.60 11.08 -0.75
CA GLY A 16 9.12 11.03 0.61
C GLY A 16 10.21 9.98 0.80
N ASP A 17 10.51 9.66 2.06
CA ASP A 17 11.63 8.80 2.41
C ASP A 17 11.34 7.31 2.17
N ASN A 18 12.36 6.57 1.73
CA ASN A 18 12.25 5.12 1.65
C ASN A 18 12.28 4.49 3.05
N ALA A 19 11.29 3.66 3.37
CA ALA A 19 11.17 2.98 4.65
C ALA A 19 10.94 1.47 4.47
N SER A 20 11.44 0.66 5.39
CA SER A 20 11.12 -0.76 5.47
C SER A 20 9.82 -0.99 6.23
N PHE A 21 8.96 -1.87 5.72
CA PHE A 21 7.73 -2.31 6.39
C PHE A 21 7.75 -3.81 6.70
N ARG A 22 6.94 -4.20 7.68
CA ARG A 22 6.84 -5.58 8.20
C ARG A 22 5.55 -6.30 7.81
N GLY A 23 4.56 -5.55 7.34
CA GLY A 23 3.25 -6.06 6.94
C GLY A 23 2.53 -5.06 6.04
N VAL A 24 1.41 -5.49 5.47
CA VAL A 24 0.56 -4.69 4.60
C VAL A 24 -0.85 -4.78 5.15
N SER A 25 -1.53 -3.63 5.28
CA SER A 25 -2.92 -3.56 5.69
C SER A 25 -3.73 -2.67 4.75
N THR A 26 -4.94 -3.09 4.43
CA THR A 26 -5.94 -2.30 3.69
C THR A 26 -6.98 -1.67 4.62
N ASP A 27 -6.88 -1.91 5.93
CA ASP A 27 -7.83 -1.43 6.93
C ASP A 27 -7.10 -0.62 8.02
N SER A 28 -7.38 0.68 8.06
CA SER A 28 -6.78 1.62 9.01
C SER A 28 -7.16 1.31 10.45
N ARG A 29 -8.21 0.51 10.71
CA ARG A 29 -8.65 0.11 12.05
C ARG A 29 -7.84 -1.04 12.63
N THR A 30 -7.19 -1.84 11.78
CA THR A 30 -6.40 -3.01 12.19
C THR A 30 -4.91 -2.86 11.94
N ILE A 31 -4.48 -1.86 11.14
CA ILE A 31 -3.05 -1.61 10.86
C ILE A 31 -2.20 -1.52 12.14
N ALA A 32 -1.05 -2.19 12.13
CA ALA A 32 -0.08 -2.16 13.21
C ALA A 32 1.09 -1.21 12.88
N ALA A 33 1.79 -0.76 13.92
CA ALA A 33 2.99 0.05 13.74
C ALA A 33 4.05 -0.72 12.94
N GLY A 34 4.63 -0.06 11.93
CA GLY A 34 5.60 -0.71 11.04
C GLY A 34 4.99 -1.33 9.77
N GLU A 35 3.67 -1.22 9.55
CA GLU A 35 3.00 -1.72 8.37
C GLU A 35 2.81 -0.65 7.28
N LEU A 36 2.63 -1.12 6.05
CA LEU A 36 2.27 -0.31 4.90
C LEU A 36 0.75 -0.29 4.75
N PHE A 37 0.16 0.90 4.65
CA PHE A 37 -1.26 1.05 4.38
C PHE A 37 -1.53 1.03 2.86
N ILE A 38 -2.61 0.40 2.42
CA ILE A 38 -3.08 0.47 1.02
C ILE A 38 -4.47 1.07 0.98
N ALA A 39 -4.58 2.28 0.43
CA ALA A 39 -5.82 3.03 0.32
C ALA A 39 -6.68 2.51 -0.84
N LEU A 40 -7.51 1.50 -0.57
CA LEU A 40 -8.43 0.97 -1.57
C LEU A 40 -9.67 1.86 -1.73
N ARG A 41 -10.10 2.09 -2.97
CA ARG A 41 -11.42 2.66 -3.29
C ARG A 41 -12.43 1.53 -3.49
N GLY A 42 -13.50 1.56 -2.72
CA GLY A 42 -14.68 0.72 -2.87
C GLY A 42 -15.90 1.55 -3.27
N GLU A 43 -17.04 0.88 -3.50
CA GLU A 43 -18.26 1.56 -3.95
C GLU A 43 -18.82 2.56 -2.94
N ASN A 44 -18.65 2.28 -1.64
CA ASN A 44 -19.20 3.07 -0.53
C ASN A 44 -18.12 3.69 0.37
N PHE A 45 -16.84 3.51 0.04
CA PHE A 45 -15.74 3.82 0.94
C PHE A 45 -14.48 4.19 0.16
N ASP A 46 -13.82 5.27 0.55
CA ASP A 46 -12.50 5.64 0.04
C ASP A 46 -11.45 5.50 1.16
N GLY A 47 -10.53 4.55 1.01
CA GLY A 47 -9.41 4.34 1.93
C GLY A 47 -8.45 5.54 2.02
N HIS A 48 -8.45 6.44 1.05
CA HIS A 48 -7.60 7.64 1.05
C HIS A 48 -7.94 8.57 2.23
N ASP A 49 -9.21 8.63 2.61
CA ASP A 49 -9.69 9.43 3.74
C ASP A 49 -9.10 8.96 5.09
N TYR A 50 -8.56 7.74 5.14
CA TYR A 50 -8.06 7.10 6.35
C TYR A 50 -6.53 7.03 6.42
N VAL A 51 -5.81 7.66 5.48
CA VAL A 51 -4.35 7.68 5.49
C VAL A 51 -3.80 8.39 6.73
N ALA A 52 -4.42 9.50 7.14
CA ALA A 52 -4.05 10.19 8.39
C ALA A 52 -4.27 9.30 9.63
N ALA A 53 -5.36 8.53 9.66
CA ALA A 53 -5.64 7.59 10.74
C ALA A 53 -4.62 6.43 10.76
N ALA A 54 -4.23 5.93 9.59
CA ALA A 54 -3.20 4.90 9.46
C ALA A 54 -1.84 5.42 9.94
N GLN A 55 -1.45 6.64 9.56
CA GLN A 55 -0.24 7.31 10.05
C GLN A 55 -0.25 7.43 11.58
N ALA A 56 -1.36 7.89 12.17
CA ALA A 56 -1.49 8.03 13.62
C ALA A 56 -1.33 6.69 14.38
N ARG A 57 -1.59 5.57 13.71
CA ARG A 57 -1.41 4.21 14.25
C ARG A 57 -0.03 3.60 13.94
N GLY A 58 0.86 4.36 13.30
CA GLY A 58 2.24 3.97 13.06
C GLY A 58 2.50 3.32 11.71
N ALA A 59 1.64 3.56 10.70
CA ALA A 59 1.94 3.19 9.33
C ALA A 59 3.26 3.86 8.88
N VAL A 60 4.12 3.12 8.21
CA VAL A 60 5.42 3.64 7.72
C VAL A 60 5.33 4.28 6.34
N GLY A 61 4.21 4.05 5.65
CA GLY A 61 3.89 4.63 4.36
C GLY A 61 2.49 4.21 3.90
N ALA A 62 2.02 4.82 2.82
CA ALA A 62 0.74 4.47 2.20
C ALA A 62 0.87 4.32 0.68
N VAL A 63 0.19 3.31 0.10
CA VAL A 63 -0.04 3.21 -1.34
C VAL A 63 -1.35 3.91 -1.65
N VAL A 64 -1.29 4.92 -2.51
CA VAL A 64 -2.40 5.83 -2.79
C VAL A 64 -2.51 6.13 -4.28
N ALA A 65 -3.71 6.42 -4.75
CA ALA A 65 -3.98 6.87 -6.09
C ALA A 65 -3.28 8.22 -6.33
N ALA A 66 -2.69 8.40 -7.51
CA ALA A 66 -1.93 9.60 -7.85
C ALA A 66 -2.78 10.88 -7.79
N ASP A 67 -4.09 10.78 -8.03
CA ASP A 67 -5.05 11.89 -7.94
C ASP A 67 -5.29 12.38 -6.49
N ALA A 68 -4.97 11.56 -5.48
CA ALA A 68 -5.08 11.92 -4.07
C ALA A 68 -3.77 12.49 -3.50
N ALA A 69 -2.71 12.57 -4.31
CA ALA A 69 -1.37 12.96 -3.85
C ALA A 69 -1.34 14.36 -3.21
N ASP A 70 -1.97 15.35 -3.83
CA ASP A 70 -1.92 16.75 -3.38
C ASP A 70 -2.55 16.93 -1.98
N VAL A 71 -3.58 16.16 -1.68
CA VAL A 71 -4.28 16.20 -0.38
C VAL A 71 -3.48 15.47 0.70
N LEU A 72 -2.73 14.42 0.32
CA LEU A 72 -2.08 13.51 1.27
C LEU A 72 -0.61 13.85 1.54
N GLN A 73 0.11 14.46 0.59
CA GLN A 73 1.51 14.87 0.78
C GLN A 73 1.74 15.76 2.01
N PRO A 74 0.86 16.73 2.37
CA PRO A 74 1.03 17.55 3.56
C PRO A 74 1.05 16.77 4.89
N LEU A 75 0.58 15.50 4.91
CA LEU A 75 0.65 14.65 6.08
C LEU A 75 2.09 14.25 6.44
N GLY A 76 3.04 14.37 5.51
CA GLY A 76 4.44 13.99 5.72
C GLY A 76 4.67 12.47 5.85
N LEU A 77 3.65 11.65 5.59
CA LEU A 77 3.79 10.21 5.47
C LEU A 77 4.37 9.88 4.09
N PRO A 78 5.38 9.00 3.98
CA PRO A 78 5.84 8.51 2.68
C PRO A 78 4.71 7.86 1.86
N LEU A 79 4.59 8.22 0.59
CA LEU A 79 3.52 7.76 -0.30
C LEU A 79 4.09 7.00 -1.50
N VAL A 80 3.47 5.88 -1.85
CA VAL A 80 3.64 5.24 -3.15
C VAL A 80 2.43 5.60 -4.01
N LEU A 81 2.66 6.49 -4.96
CA LEU A 81 1.64 6.96 -5.90
C LEU A 81 1.47 5.94 -7.02
N VAL A 82 0.24 5.47 -7.23
CA VAL A 82 -0.11 4.50 -8.27
C VAL A 82 -1.32 4.97 -9.08
N ALA A 83 -1.49 4.43 -10.28
CA ALA A 83 -2.68 4.73 -11.08
C ALA A 83 -3.96 4.14 -10.45
N GLU A 84 -3.91 2.88 -9.99
CA GLU A 84 -5.08 2.15 -9.48
C GLU A 84 -4.70 1.28 -8.28
N THR A 85 -5.10 1.67 -7.07
CA THR A 85 -4.65 1.03 -5.82
C THR A 85 -5.04 -0.44 -5.71
N ARG A 86 -6.22 -0.82 -6.22
CA ARG A 86 -6.69 -2.22 -6.24
C ARG A 86 -5.83 -3.12 -7.15
N LEU A 87 -5.46 -2.63 -8.33
CA LEU A 87 -4.59 -3.36 -9.25
C LEU A 87 -3.16 -3.43 -8.70
N SER A 88 -2.68 -2.35 -8.08
CA SER A 88 -1.39 -2.30 -7.41
C SER A 88 -1.30 -3.29 -6.24
N LEU A 89 -2.37 -3.49 -5.46
CA LEU A 89 -2.40 -4.54 -4.44
C LEU A 89 -2.18 -5.93 -5.06
N GLY A 90 -2.84 -6.22 -6.18
CA GLY A 90 -2.65 -7.46 -6.93
C GLY A 90 -1.22 -7.62 -7.46
N ALA A 91 -0.65 -6.56 -8.03
CA ALA A 91 0.72 -6.55 -8.54
C ALA A 91 1.75 -6.77 -7.42
N LEU A 92 1.55 -6.12 -6.27
CA LEU A 92 2.39 -6.31 -5.09
C LEU A 92 2.30 -7.75 -4.56
N ALA A 93 1.10 -8.32 -4.52
CA ALA A 93 0.90 -9.72 -4.12
C ALA A 93 1.58 -10.69 -5.10
N ALA A 94 1.52 -10.41 -6.40
CA ALA A 94 2.21 -11.19 -7.42
C ALA A 94 3.73 -11.12 -7.29
N ASP A 95 4.31 -9.93 -7.09
CA ASP A 95 5.74 -9.75 -6.81
C ASP A 95 6.17 -10.52 -5.56
N TRP A 96 5.40 -10.40 -4.48
CA TRP A 96 5.68 -11.14 -3.24
C TRP A 96 5.63 -12.65 -3.45
N ARG A 97 4.58 -13.16 -4.13
CA ARG A 97 4.43 -14.59 -4.44
C ARG A 97 5.57 -15.10 -5.32
N GLY A 98 6.03 -14.30 -6.29
CA GLY A 98 7.12 -14.66 -7.21
C GLY A 98 8.45 -14.96 -6.53
N ARG A 99 8.63 -14.53 -5.27
CA ARG A 99 9.84 -14.80 -4.46
C ARG A 99 9.94 -16.24 -3.96
N PHE A 100 8.87 -17.04 -4.07
CA PHE A 100 8.83 -18.41 -3.58
C PHE A 100 8.71 -19.39 -4.74
N GLN A 101 9.52 -20.46 -4.74
CA GLN A 101 9.43 -21.55 -5.71
C GLN A 101 8.67 -22.79 -5.17
N LEU A 102 7.81 -22.58 -4.18
CA LEU A 102 7.06 -23.65 -3.52
C LEU A 102 5.86 -24.10 -4.37
N PRO A 103 5.43 -25.38 -4.31
CA PRO A 103 4.18 -25.83 -4.89
C PRO A 103 3.00 -24.98 -4.39
N LEU A 104 2.13 -24.56 -5.31
CA LEU A 104 0.94 -23.76 -5.01
C LEU A 104 -0.27 -24.46 -5.62
N ILE A 105 -1.29 -24.65 -4.79
CA ILE A 105 -2.57 -25.19 -5.20
C ILE A 105 -3.62 -24.14 -4.85
N ALA A 106 -4.42 -23.73 -5.84
CA ALA A 106 -5.60 -22.92 -5.63
C ALA A 106 -6.83 -23.79 -5.92
N VAL A 107 -7.80 -23.80 -5.01
CA VAL A 107 -9.05 -24.54 -5.16
C VAL A 107 -10.19 -23.54 -5.29
N THR A 108 -10.95 -23.66 -6.36
CA THR A 108 -12.17 -22.89 -6.64
C THR A 108 -13.29 -23.85 -7.03
N GLY A 109 -14.55 -23.44 -6.87
CA GLY A 109 -15.75 -24.14 -7.33
C GLY A 109 -16.40 -23.43 -8.50
#